data_AF-A0A927UQL1-F1
#
_entry.id   AF-A0A927UQL1-F1
#
_cell.length_a   1.000
_cell.length_b   1.000
_cell.length_c   1.000
_cell.angle_alpha   90.00
_cell.angle_beta   90.00
_cell.angle_gamma   90.00
#
_symmetry.space_group_name_H-M   'P 1'
#
loop_
_entity.id
_entity.type
_entity.pdbx_description
1 polymer ?
#
loop_
_entity_poly.entity_id
_entity_poly.type
_entity_poly.pdbx_seq_one_letter_code
_entity_poly.pdbx_strand_id
1 'polypeptide(L)'
;MKNFFMEHIDKIFEYCNHNGLSIEKIRKSPKCYSHDTMYIQYVDDSKMGEVLRDNKPAKVLLIIRKTNEGIMFEPSEDIREYLS
;
A
#
# COMPACT_ATOMS: atom_id res chain seq x y z
N MET A 1 -20.71 3.62 -2.90
CA MET A 1 -19.66 2.87 -3.62
C MET A 1 -18.53 2.63 -2.62
N LYS A 2 -18.24 1.38 -2.25
CA LYS A 2 -17.08 1.10 -1.40
C LYS A 2 -15.82 1.23 -2.26
N ASN A 3 -14.75 1.82 -1.74
CA ASN A 3 -13.46 1.83 -2.44
C ASN A 3 -12.80 0.45 -2.27
N PHE A 4 -11.93 0.06 -3.21
CA PHE A 4 -11.25 -1.25 -3.23
C PHE A 4 -10.68 -1.63 -1.86
N PHE A 5 -10.09 -0.66 -1.15
CA PHE A 5 -9.51 -0.86 0.17
C PHE A 5 -10.54 -1.37 1.19
N MET A 6 -11.71 -0.73 1.27
CA MET A 6 -12.77 -1.17 2.18
C MET A 6 -13.43 -2.47 1.75
N GLU A 7 -13.38 -2.83 0.46
CA GLU A 7 -13.87 -4.12 -0.05
C GLU A 7 -12.97 -5.30 0.34
N HIS A 8 -11.67 -5.07 0.47
CA HIS A 8 -10.67 -6.11 0.67
C HIS A 8 -9.90 -5.98 1.99
N ILE A 9 -10.37 -5.13 2.91
CA ILE A 9 -9.66 -4.74 4.13
C ILE A 9 -9.27 -5.94 4.99
N ASP A 10 -10.14 -6.94 5.11
CA ASP A 10 -9.90 -8.12 5.95
C ASP A 10 -8.72 -8.95 5.41
N LYS A 11 -8.69 -9.18 4.09
CA LYS A 11 -7.58 -9.90 3.43
C LYS A 11 -6.28 -9.12 3.50
N ILE A 12 -6.34 -7.78 3.41
CA ILE A 12 -5.17 -6.92 3.55
C ILE A 12 -4.59 -7.04 4.96
N PHE A 13 -5.44 -7.03 5.99
CA PHE A 13 -4.98 -7.16 7.38
C PHE A 13 -4.46 -8.55 7.69
N GLU A 14 -5.08 -9.59 7.16
CA GLU A 14 -4.56 -10.95 7.25
C GLU A 14 -3.15 -11.06 6.64
N TYR A 15 -2.96 -10.52 5.43
CA TYR A 15 -1.64 -10.43 4.80
C TYR A 15 -0.65 -9.66 5.68
N CYS A 16 -1.05 -8.53 6.25
CA CYS A 16 -0.18 -7.74 7.13
C CYS A 16 0.25 -8.55 8.36
N ASN A 17 -0.70 -9.20 9.03
CA ASN A 17 -0.43 -10.01 10.21
C ASN A 17 0.51 -11.18 9.91
N HIS A 18 0.27 -11.92 8.81
CA HIS A 18 1.13 -13.03 8.40
C HIS A 18 2.56 -12.60 8.04
N ASN A 19 2.73 -11.37 7.53
CA ASN A 19 4.03 -10.86 7.12
C ASN A 19 4.72 -10.00 8.18
N GLY A 20 4.09 -9.76 9.34
CA GLY A 20 4.62 -8.87 10.37
C GLY A 20 4.68 -7.41 9.93
N LEU A 21 3.67 -6.96 9.17
CA LEU A 21 3.53 -5.58 8.72
C LEU A 21 2.53 -4.83 9.62
N SER A 22 2.83 -3.58 9.92
CA SER A 22 1.98 -2.65 10.66
C SER A 22 0.75 -2.25 9.86
N ILE A 23 -0.40 -2.73 10.32
CA ILE A 23 -1.72 -2.32 9.83
C ILE A 23 -1.91 -0.80 9.95
N GLU A 24 -1.39 -0.18 11.03
CA GLU A 24 -1.50 1.26 11.24
C GLU A 24 -0.76 2.04 10.15
N LYS A 25 0.47 1.62 9.81
CA LYS A 25 1.25 2.24 8.74
C LYS A 25 0.54 2.09 7.40
N ILE A 26 0.06 0.90 7.05
CA ILE A 26 -0.75 0.66 5.83
C ILE A 26 -1.96 1.60 5.76
N ARG A 27 -2.68 1.80 6.88
CA ARG A 27 -3.85 2.70 6.92
C ARG A 27 -3.47 4.14 6.62
N LYS A 28 -2.34 4.61 7.14
CA LYS A 28 -1.85 5.99 6.95
C LYS A 28 -1.14 6.20 5.60
N SER A 29 -0.54 5.15 5.03
CA SER A 29 0.15 5.22 3.75
C SER A 29 -0.74 5.80 2.64
N PRO A 30 -0.20 6.69 1.79
CA PRO A 30 -0.89 7.11 0.58
C PRO A 30 -1.25 5.92 -0.30
N LYS A 31 -2.41 6.02 -0.94
CA LYS A 31 -2.98 4.96 -1.78
C LYS A 31 -3.48 5.56 -3.07
N CYS A 32 -3.19 4.89 -4.17
CA CYS A 32 -3.80 5.16 -5.46
C CYS A 32 -4.42 3.87 -6.01
N TYR A 33 -5.49 4.03 -6.80
CA TYR A 33 -6.33 2.93 -7.23
C TYR A 33 -6.66 3.07 -8.72
N SER A 34 -6.62 1.96 -9.45
CA SER A 34 -7.33 1.75 -10.71
C SER A 34 -8.59 0.92 -10.44
N HIS A 35 -9.25 0.44 -11.49
CA HIS A 35 -10.41 -0.46 -11.37
C HIS A 35 -10.07 -1.78 -10.68
N ASP A 36 -8.89 -2.32 -10.96
CA ASP A 36 -8.44 -3.67 -10.59
C ASP A 36 -7.21 -3.68 -9.68
N THR A 37 -6.54 -2.55 -9.49
CA THR A 37 -5.25 -2.47 -8.81
C THR A 37 -5.24 -1.37 -7.77
N MET A 38 -4.60 -1.64 -6.65
CA MET A 38 -4.26 -0.65 -5.63
C MET A 38 -2.75 -0.64 -5.42
N TYR A 39 -2.20 0.55 -5.24
CA TYR A 39 -0.83 0.76 -4.85
C TYR A 39 -0.80 1.40 -3.47
N ILE A 40 -0.06 0.80 -2.55
CA ILE A 40 0.31 1.41 -1.27
C ILE A 40 1.68 2.04 -1.45
N GLN A 41 1.78 3.32 -1.14
CA GLN A 41 2.99 4.11 -1.34
C GLN A 41 3.59 4.55 -0.02
N TYR A 42 4.91 4.74 -0.02
CA TYR A 42 5.62 5.44 1.02
C TYR A 42 5.70 6.93 0.70
N VAL A 43 5.43 7.76 1.69
CA VAL A 43 5.82 9.17 1.70
C VAL A 43 6.60 9.39 2.97
N ASP A 44 7.75 10.06 2.82
CA ASP A 44 8.56 10.48 3.95
C ASP A 44 7.89 11.67 4.63
N ASP A 45 7.37 11.46 5.84
CA ASP A 45 6.67 12.49 6.61
C ASP A 45 7.58 13.69 6.92
N SER A 46 8.91 13.50 6.98
CA SER A 46 9.87 14.60 7.16
C SER A 46 9.90 15.57 5.96
N LYS A 47 9.35 15.15 4.82
CA LYS A 47 9.28 15.91 3.57
C LYS A 47 7.86 16.39 3.23
N MET A 48 6.90 16.29 4.16
CA MET A 48 5.52 16.76 3.94
C MET A 48 5.52 18.25 3.53
N GLY A 49 5.07 18.54 2.31
CA GLY A 49 5.08 19.89 1.70
C GLY A 49 6.15 20.10 0.62
N GLU A 50 7.23 19.33 0.65
CA GLU A 50 8.29 19.35 -0.39
C GLU A 50 8.19 18.19 -1.37
N VAL A 51 7.34 17.18 -1.10
CA VAL A 51 7.17 15.99 -1.94
C VAL A 51 6.79 16.33 -3.40
N LEU A 52 6.01 17.38 -3.62
CA LEU A 52 5.67 17.85 -4.98
C LEU A 52 6.86 18.50 -5.72
N ARG A 53 7.91 18.88 -4.99
CA ARG A 53 9.15 19.45 -5.51
C ARG A 53 10.27 18.40 -5.60
N ASP A 54 10.08 17.24 -4.98
CA ASP A 54 11.02 16.13 -5.07
C ASP A 54 10.84 15.48 -6.45
N ASN A 55 11.91 15.42 -7.24
CA ASN A 55 11.89 14.78 -8.57
C ASN A 55 11.82 13.25 -8.50
N LYS A 56 11.79 12.68 -7.28
CA LYS A 56 11.66 11.25 -7.06
C LYS A 56 10.20 10.87 -6.86
N PRO A 57 9.65 9.94 -7.67
CA PRO A 57 8.28 9.49 -7.48
C PRO A 57 8.12 8.80 -6.12
N ALA A 58 6.92 8.88 -5.55
CA ALA A 58 6.59 8.16 -4.33
C ALA A 58 6.82 6.65 -4.52
N LYS A 59 7.56 6.06 -3.58
CA LYS A 59 7.94 4.66 -3.66
C LYS A 59 6.72 3.77 -3.47
N VAL A 60 6.52 2.82 -4.37
CA VAL A 60 5.47 1.80 -4.25
C VAL A 60 6.00 0.68 -3.35
N LEU A 61 5.25 0.37 -2.29
CA LEU A 61 5.62 -0.64 -1.30
C LEU A 61 4.84 -1.94 -1.47
N LEU A 62 3.56 -1.84 -1.86
CA LEU A 62 2.69 -2.99 -2.03
C LEU A 62 1.72 -2.73 -3.18
N ILE A 63 1.67 -3.66 -4.13
CA ILE A 63 0.65 -3.67 -5.18
C ILE A 63 -0.36 -4.77 -4.85
N ILE A 64 -1.64 -4.43 -4.91
CA ILE A 64 -2.74 -5.36 -4.67
C ILE A 64 -3.59 -5.41 -5.93
N ARG A 65 -3.64 -6.56 -6.60
CA ARG A 65 -4.37 -6.71 -7.88
C ARG A 65 -5.51 -7.70 -7.74
N LYS A 66 -6.66 -7.37 -8.33
CA LYS A 66 -7.74 -8.34 -8.60
C LYS A 66 -7.27 -9.31 -9.68
N THR A 67 -7.48 -10.60 -9.44
CA THR A 67 -7.23 -11.68 -10.39
C THR A 67 -8.50 -12.52 -10.50
N ASN A 68 -8.53 -13.45 -11.46
CA ASN A 68 -9.65 -14.40 -11.59
C ASN A 68 -9.82 -15.29 -10.33
N GLU A 69 -8.76 -15.43 -9.53
CA GLU A 69 -8.71 -16.29 -8.33
C GLU A 69 -8.89 -15.49 -7.02
N GLY A 70 -9.00 -14.16 -7.10
CA GLY A 70 -9.21 -13.31 -5.94
C GLY A 70 -8.34 -12.05 -5.97
N ILE A 71 -7.48 -11.89 -4.95
CA ILE A 71 -6.53 -10.78 -4.90
C ILE A 71 -5.12 -11.32 -4.72
N MET A 72 -4.17 -10.67 -5.39
CA MET A 72 -2.75 -10.98 -5.33
C MET A 72 -2.00 -9.81 -4.69
N PHE A 73 -0.99 -10.13 -3.88
CA PHE A 73 -0.14 -9.16 -3.20
C PHE A 73 1.28 -9.24 -3.77
N GLU A 74 1.78 -8.11 -4.29
CA GLU A 74 3.13 -7.95 -4.82
C GLU A 74 3.89 -6.92 -3.94
N PRO A 75 4.61 -7.36 -2.90
CA PRO A 75 5.39 -6.47 -2.06
C PRO A 75 6.69 -6.01 -2.76
N SER A 76 7.18 -4.82 -2.44
CA SER A 76 8.57 -4.44 -2.74
C SER A 76 9.55 -5.28 -1.90
N GLU A 77 10.77 -5.46 -2.39
CA GLU A 77 11.81 -6.24 -1.70
C GLU A 77 12.08 -5.73 -0.28
N ASP A 78 11.96 -4.42 -0.08
CA ASP A 78 12.27 -3.70 1.15
C ASP A 78 11.03 -3.24 1.92
N ILE A 79 9.84 -3.80 1.62
CA ILE A 79 8.56 -3.42 2.24
C ILE A 79 8.65 -3.36 3.78
N ARG A 80 9.45 -4.26 4.38
CA ARG A 80 9.63 -4.36 5.83
C ARG A 80 10.30 -3.14 6.43
N GLU A 81 11.21 -2.47 5.72
CA GLU A 81 11.90 -1.28 6.22
C GLU A 81 10.90 -0.14 6.49
N TYR A 82 9.84 -0.08 5.69
CA TYR A 82 8.84 0.99 5.76
C TYR A 82 7.63 0.57 6.58
N LEU A 83 7.19 -0.68 6.46
CA LEU A 83 5.89 -1.14 6.96
C LEU A 83 5.95 -2.16 8.08
N SER A 84 7.11 -2.55 8.62
CA SER A 84 7.14 -3.33 9.88
C SER A 84 6.81 -2.46 11.09
#